data_AF-A0A7V5SBT2-F1
#
_entry.id   AF-A0A7V5SBT2-F1
#
_cell.length_a   1.000
_cell.length_b   1.000
_cell.length_c   1.000
_cell.angle_alpha   90.00
_cell.angle_beta   90.00
_cell.angle_gamma   90.00
#
_symmetry.space_group_name_H-M   'P 1'
#
loop_
_entity.id
_entity.type
_entity.pdbx_description
1 polymer ?
#
loop_
_entity_poly.entity_id
_entity_poly.type
_entity_poly.pdbx_seq_one_letter_code
_entity_poly.pdbx_strand_id
1 'polypeptide(L)'
;MQVYLQALCDFYKQTFTLTHQDGILWPHSLDALQERLGEANLIALSQAFSRETLLIYLKRRRLPLLLVRRDWGLFFLAIPAAKGFWDFWRQERFLGRFQPEELLQKGIGEDAYIFIIVPRGFHPSPFTGEDLKPWQRLARFFSSEGQLVTYIYLYALVSGGASLLIPVVVQAIFTYIQTLQWVTGLTTLILLAALILITAALVRIGQYILIEHLQRRLFLHSTLEIVHHVPRWLYPAVIRENLPGLINRYFEIFTLEKNLSKLLLNVPADLLTITFGIILLSFYAPFFAFSVLLLTALVGLVLYNSFYTTYKKKKAVSDEKYRMATWLEEIARALLTFKLAGFPPLLYRRTQELEERYLRARK
;
A
#
# COMPACT_ATOMS: atom_id res chain seq x y z
N MET A 1 22.05 5.66 28.53
CA MET A 1 21.14 5.81 27.37
C MET A 1 21.71 6.69 26.25
N GLN A 2 22.56 7.66 26.55
CA GLN A 2 23.05 8.65 25.57
C GLN A 2 23.77 8.02 24.37
N VAL A 3 24.66 7.05 24.61
CA VAL A 3 25.37 6.32 23.55
C VAL A 3 24.40 5.58 22.63
N TYR A 4 23.28 5.07 23.17
CA TYR A 4 22.28 4.35 22.38
C TYR A 4 21.52 5.30 21.46
N LEU A 5 21.09 6.46 21.98
CA LEU A 5 20.43 7.48 21.17
C LEU A 5 21.35 7.99 20.06
N GLN A 6 22.62 8.25 20.36
CA GLN A 6 23.59 8.68 19.37
C GLN A 6 23.81 7.60 18.29
N ALA A 7 24.02 6.33 18.68
CA ALA A 7 24.19 5.24 17.73
C ALA A 7 22.95 5.01 16.84
N LEU A 8 21.75 5.20 17.39
CA LEU A 8 20.50 5.13 16.65
C LEU A 8 20.34 6.30 15.67
N CYS A 9 20.66 7.52 16.10
CA CYS A 9 20.62 8.70 15.25
C CYS A 9 21.66 8.60 14.12
N ASP A 10 22.87 8.11 14.40
CA ASP A 10 23.90 7.84 13.40
C ASP A 10 23.41 6.78 12.39
N PHE A 11 22.77 5.71 12.86
CA PHE A 11 22.17 4.69 12.01
C PHE A 11 21.09 5.26 11.08
N TYR A 12 20.20 6.11 11.62
CA TYR A 12 19.13 6.76 10.87
C TYR A 12 19.57 8.02 10.11
N LYS A 13 20.83 8.43 10.22
CA LYS A 13 21.38 9.69 9.68
C LYS A 13 20.60 10.92 10.12
N GLN A 14 20.17 10.93 11.38
CA GLN A 14 19.46 12.04 12.02
C GLN A 14 20.42 12.88 12.86
N THR A 15 20.21 14.19 12.87
CA THR A 15 20.96 15.10 13.72
C THR A 15 20.32 15.14 15.10
N PHE A 16 21.06 14.74 16.13
CA PHE A 16 20.62 14.82 17.52
C PHE A 16 21.58 15.74 18.30
N THR A 17 21.06 16.88 18.75
CA THR A 17 21.79 17.80 19.63
C THR A 17 21.38 17.53 21.07
N LEU A 18 22.36 17.21 21.91
CA LEU A 18 22.16 16.95 23.34
C LEU A 18 21.70 18.23 24.04
N THR A 19 20.42 18.29 24.41
CA THR A 19 19.82 19.49 25.03
C THR A 19 20.09 19.60 26.53
N HIS A 20 20.58 18.54 27.19
CA HIS A 20 20.81 18.52 28.64
C HIS A 20 22.22 18.02 29.02
N GLN A 21 22.89 18.78 29.89
CA GLN A 21 24.21 18.48 30.47
C GLN A 21 24.16 17.48 31.65
N ASP A 22 22.96 17.14 32.13
CA ASP A 22 22.78 16.09 33.13
C ASP A 22 22.67 14.74 32.43
N GLY A 23 23.54 13.79 32.81
CA GLY A 23 23.63 12.48 32.17
C GLY A 23 22.27 11.80 32.00
N ILE A 24 21.99 11.30 30.78
CA ILE A 24 20.71 10.67 30.46
C ILE A 24 20.57 9.36 31.25
N LEU A 25 19.81 9.41 32.34
CA LEU A 25 19.45 8.27 33.17
C LEU A 25 18.67 7.22 32.35
N TRP A 26 18.84 5.96 32.72
CA TRP A 26 18.13 4.86 32.08
C TRP A 26 16.64 4.88 32.47
N PRO A 27 15.72 4.63 31.51
CA PRO A 27 14.29 4.62 31.81
C PRO A 27 13.94 3.42 32.70
N HIS A 28 12.92 3.58 33.54
CA HIS A 28 12.38 2.52 34.42
C HIS A 28 10.99 2.02 33.98
N SER A 29 10.42 2.62 32.93
CA SER A 29 9.12 2.26 32.38
C SER A 29 9.09 2.48 30.87
N LEU A 30 8.09 1.89 30.20
CA LEU A 30 7.88 2.06 28.76
C LEU A 30 7.59 3.51 28.41
N ASP A 31 6.80 4.22 29.22
CA ASP A 31 6.46 5.62 28.98
C ASP A 31 7.72 6.51 29.06
N ALA A 32 8.57 6.27 30.06
CA ALA A 32 9.85 6.95 30.17
C ALA A 32 10.78 6.63 28.99
N LEU A 33 10.77 5.40 28.49
CA LEU A 33 11.53 5.03 27.29
C LEU A 33 11.02 5.74 26.04
N GLN A 34 9.70 5.84 25.87
CA GLN A 34 9.08 6.53 24.72
C GLN A 34 9.32 8.04 24.74
N GLU A 35 9.29 8.66 25.92
CA GLU A 35 9.59 10.07 26.10
C GLU A 35 11.03 10.37 25.65
N ARG A 36 12.00 9.55 26.10
CA ARG A 36 13.42 9.69 25.73
C ARG A 36 13.69 9.43 24.26
N LEU A 37 13.09 8.39 23.67
CA LEU A 37 13.18 8.16 22.23
C LEU A 37 12.52 9.30 21.45
N GLY A 38 11.47 9.89 22.02
CA GLY A 38 10.73 11.01 21.46
C GLY A 38 11.57 12.27 21.27
N GLU A 39 12.50 12.56 22.17
CA GLU A 39 13.47 13.66 22.04
C GLU A 39 14.32 13.54 20.77
N ALA A 40 14.63 12.31 20.36
CA ALA A 40 15.37 11.99 19.14
C ALA A 40 14.45 11.70 17.93
N ASN A 41 13.15 11.98 18.06
CA ASN A 41 12.14 11.68 17.04
C ASN A 41 12.06 10.18 16.68
N LEU A 42 12.27 9.31 17.66
CA LEU A 42 12.19 7.84 17.57
C LEU A 42 11.00 7.32 18.40
N ILE A 43 10.54 6.11 18.10
CA ILE A 43 9.49 5.35 18.81
C ILE A 43 9.98 3.92 19.01
N ALA A 44 9.70 3.35 20.18
CA ALA A 44 9.82 1.92 20.44
C ALA A 44 8.51 1.20 20.10
N LEU A 45 8.51 0.30 19.12
CA LEU A 45 7.38 -0.57 18.83
C LEU A 45 7.54 -1.89 19.57
N SER A 46 6.66 -2.18 20.52
CA SER A 46 6.65 -3.46 21.23
C SER A 46 6.21 -4.57 20.29
N GLN A 47 7.05 -5.59 20.11
CA GLN A 47 6.66 -6.78 19.36
C GLN A 47 7.08 -8.03 20.13
N ALA A 48 6.14 -8.95 20.30
CA ALA A 48 6.45 -10.27 20.85
C ALA A 48 7.21 -11.09 19.79
N PHE A 49 8.42 -11.52 20.10
CA PHE A 49 9.16 -12.44 19.25
C PHE A 49 9.29 -13.80 19.94
N SER A 50 8.95 -14.87 19.22
CA SER A 50 9.49 -16.19 19.55
C SER A 50 10.95 -16.27 19.08
N ARG A 51 11.72 -17.22 19.61
CA ARG A 51 13.13 -17.42 19.21
C ARG A 51 13.29 -17.61 17.69
N GLU A 52 12.36 -18.35 17.07
CA GLU A 52 12.34 -18.58 15.62
C GLU A 52 11.99 -17.30 14.85
N THR A 53 10.98 -16.56 15.32
CA THR A 53 10.55 -15.30 14.68
C THR A 53 11.65 -14.23 14.79
N LEU A 54 12.38 -14.21 15.90
CA LEU A 54 13.52 -13.32 16.11
C LEU A 54 14.69 -13.64 15.17
N LEU A 55 14.99 -14.92 14.95
CA LEU A 55 16.02 -15.35 13.99
C LEU A 55 15.64 -14.92 12.57
N ILE A 56 14.38 -15.13 12.18
CA ILE A 56 13.87 -14.68 10.87
C ILE A 56 13.98 -13.17 10.76
N TYR A 57 13.63 -12.44 11.81
CA TYR A 57 13.77 -10.99 11.86
C TYR A 57 15.23 -10.56 11.69
N LEU A 58 16.16 -11.07 12.50
CA LEU A 58 17.58 -10.70 12.44
C LEU A 58 18.22 -11.02 11.08
N LYS A 59 17.76 -12.08 10.40
CA LYS A 59 18.23 -12.45 9.06
C LYS A 59 17.64 -11.58 7.95
N ARG A 60 16.38 -11.14 8.08
CA ARG A 60 15.62 -10.50 6.99
C ARG A 60 15.39 -9.00 7.17
N ARG A 61 15.16 -8.55 8.40
CA ARG A 61 14.86 -7.17 8.76
C ARG A 61 16.12 -6.50 9.30
N ARG A 62 16.51 -5.39 8.69
CA ARG A 62 17.63 -4.55 9.12
C ARG A 62 17.12 -3.29 9.82
N LEU A 63 16.37 -3.49 10.89
CA LEU A 63 15.94 -2.41 11.78
C LEU A 63 16.55 -2.63 13.17
N PRO A 64 16.95 -1.56 13.88
CA PRO A 64 17.52 -1.66 15.22
C PRO A 64 16.54 -2.28 16.21
N LEU A 65 17.09 -3.12 17.10
CA LEU A 65 16.35 -3.74 18.19
C LEU A 65 16.90 -3.24 19.52
N LEU A 66 16.00 -2.86 20.41
CA LEU A 66 16.31 -2.59 21.81
C LEU A 66 15.68 -3.67 22.67
N LEU A 67 16.52 -4.40 23.39
CA LEU A 67 16.07 -5.38 24.37
C LEU A 67 16.21 -4.80 25.77
N VAL A 68 15.16 -4.91 26.56
CA VAL A 68 15.08 -4.41 27.92
C VAL A 68 14.72 -5.57 28.81
N ARG A 69 15.57 -5.91 29.78
CA ARG A 69 15.25 -6.94 30.76
C ARG A 69 14.00 -6.54 31.55
N ARG A 70 13.18 -7.50 31.99
CA ARG A 70 11.89 -7.20 32.66
C ARG A 70 12.01 -6.34 33.91
N ASP A 71 13.17 -6.37 34.58
CA ASP A 71 13.51 -5.56 35.75
C ASP A 71 13.90 -4.10 35.39
N TRP A 72 13.92 -3.73 34.11
CA TRP A 72 14.40 -2.43 33.59
C TRP A 72 15.83 -2.08 34.01
N GLY A 73 16.61 -3.06 34.50
CA GLY A 73 17.97 -2.86 34.97
C GLY A 73 19.01 -2.99 33.85
N LEU A 74 18.69 -3.73 32.78
CA LEU A 74 19.62 -4.08 31.71
C LEU A 74 19.04 -3.80 30.32
N PHE A 75 19.80 -3.05 29.53
CA PHE A 75 19.47 -2.67 28.16
C PHE A 75 20.51 -3.19 27.18
N PHE A 76 20.02 -3.82 26.11
CA PHE A 76 20.83 -4.25 24.99
C PHE A 76 20.35 -3.56 23.73
N LEU A 77 21.28 -3.11 22.89
CA LEU A 77 20.97 -2.53 21.61
C LEU A 77 21.65 -3.37 20.53
N ALA A 78 20.89 -3.73 19.50
CA ALA A 78 21.40 -4.39 18.31
C ALA A 78 21.12 -3.50 17.10
N ILE A 79 22.16 -3.00 16.45
CA ILE A 79 22.05 -2.20 15.22
C ILE A 79 22.59 -3.05 14.06
N PRO A 80 21.89 -3.12 12.92
CA PRO A 80 22.35 -3.89 11.79
C PRO A 80 23.57 -3.21 11.14
N ALA A 81 24.62 -3.99 10.96
CA ALA A 81 25.88 -3.59 10.35
C ALA A 81 26.04 -4.13 8.91
N ALA A 82 27.14 -3.77 8.26
CA ALA A 82 27.45 -4.24 6.91
C ALA A 82 27.58 -5.77 6.84
N LYS A 83 27.28 -6.35 5.67
CA LYS A 83 27.43 -7.78 5.37
C LYS A 83 26.62 -8.75 6.25
N GLY A 84 25.52 -8.29 6.85
CA GLY A 84 24.60 -9.14 7.61
C GLY A 84 24.99 -9.39 9.07
N PHE A 85 26.00 -8.67 9.56
CA PHE A 85 26.36 -8.63 10.98
C PHE A 85 25.50 -7.62 11.73
N TRP A 86 25.49 -7.73 13.06
CA TRP A 86 24.87 -6.77 13.95
C TRP A 86 25.90 -6.26 14.97
N ASP A 87 25.96 -4.95 15.11
CA ASP A 87 26.67 -4.27 16.20
C ASP A 87 25.84 -4.42 17.48
N PHE A 88 26.43 -5.02 18.52
CA PHE A 88 25.73 -5.33 19.76
C PHE A 88 26.33 -4.55 20.93
N TRP A 89 25.48 -3.83 21.65
CA TRP A 89 25.84 -3.10 22.86
C TRP A 89 25.09 -3.64 24.08
N ARG A 90 25.73 -3.54 25.25
CA ARG A 90 25.15 -3.81 26.56
C ARG A 90 25.49 -2.65 27.48
N GLN A 91 24.49 -1.96 28.01
CA GLN A 91 24.64 -0.80 28.90
C GLN A 91 25.80 0.12 28.46
N GLU A 92 25.68 0.71 27.26
CA GLU A 92 26.69 1.61 26.64
C GLU A 92 28.03 0.97 26.23
N ARG A 93 28.34 -0.24 26.69
CA ARG A 93 29.54 -0.96 26.26
C ARG A 93 29.30 -1.70 24.96
N PHE A 94 30.14 -1.44 23.96
CA PHE A 94 30.17 -2.21 22.71
C PHE A 94 30.76 -3.61 22.97
N LEU A 95 30.01 -4.65 22.62
CA LEU A 95 30.43 -6.05 22.82
C LEU A 95 31.04 -6.67 21.57
N GLY A 96 30.76 -6.11 20.38
CA GLY A 96 31.30 -6.59 19.11
C GLY A 96 30.24 -6.75 18.01
N ARG A 97 30.69 -7.33 16.90
CA ARG A 97 29.85 -7.67 15.74
C ARG A 97 29.57 -9.15 15.73
N PHE A 98 28.29 -9.52 15.65
CA PHE A 98 27.86 -10.91 15.70
C PHE A 98 26.94 -11.24 14.52
N GLN A 99 26.94 -12.51 14.13
CA GLN A 99 25.94 -13.03 13.19
C GLN A 99 24.59 -13.28 13.88
N PRO A 100 23.47 -13.31 13.14
CA PRO A 100 22.15 -13.58 13.71
C PRO A 100 22.07 -14.86 14.57
N GLU A 101 22.75 -15.95 14.18
CA GLU A 101 22.78 -17.18 14.99
C GLU A 101 23.53 -16.99 16.33
N GLU A 102 24.67 -16.30 16.30
CA GLU A 102 25.52 -16.05 17.48
C GLU A 102 24.84 -15.13 18.49
N LEU A 103 24.09 -14.13 17.99
CA LEU A 103 23.27 -13.23 18.79
C LEU A 103 22.23 -14.00 19.62
N LEU A 104 21.58 -15.00 19.03
CA LEU A 104 20.59 -15.83 19.72
C LEU A 104 21.21 -16.83 20.71
N GLN A 105 22.49 -17.18 20.54
CA GLN A 105 23.23 -18.00 21.49
C GLN A 105 23.70 -17.18 22.70
N LYS A 106 23.89 -15.86 22.55
CA LYS A 106 24.26 -14.95 23.63
C LYS A 106 23.10 -14.53 24.55
N GLY A 107 21.96 -15.22 24.48
CA GLY A 107 20.83 -15.02 25.39
C GLY A 107 19.85 -13.92 24.99
N ILE A 108 19.82 -13.53 23.71
CA ILE A 108 18.79 -12.61 23.20
C ILE A 108 17.44 -13.34 23.21
N GLY A 109 16.56 -12.97 24.15
CA GLY A 109 15.15 -13.38 24.17
C GLY A 109 14.69 -14.20 25.39
N GLU A 110 15.59 -14.58 26.29
CA GLU A 110 15.19 -15.19 27.55
C GLU A 110 14.99 -14.08 28.60
N ASP A 111 13.72 -13.76 28.88
CA ASP A 111 13.28 -12.83 29.94
C ASP A 111 13.50 -11.31 29.68
N ALA A 112 13.39 -10.87 28.42
CA ALA A 112 13.48 -9.46 28.02
C ALA A 112 12.30 -9.00 27.14
N TYR A 113 11.87 -7.76 27.30
CA TYR A 113 11.03 -7.04 26.36
C TYR A 113 11.86 -6.65 25.12
N ILE A 114 11.31 -6.87 23.93
CA ILE A 114 11.98 -6.56 22.68
C ILE A 114 11.19 -5.45 21.97
N PHE A 115 11.88 -4.36 21.68
CA PHE A 115 11.35 -3.21 20.97
C PHE A 115 12.07 -3.04 19.65
N ILE A 116 11.30 -2.81 18.58
CA ILE A 116 11.85 -2.31 17.33
C ILE A 116 11.89 -0.79 17.45
N ILE A 117 13.07 -0.19 17.26
CA ILE A 117 13.17 1.27 17.24
C ILE A 117 12.99 1.75 15.81
N VAL A 118 12.12 2.74 15.62
CA VAL A 118 11.89 3.39 14.32
C VAL A 118 11.66 4.90 14.50
N PRO A 119 11.94 5.74 13.50
CA PRO A 119 11.55 7.16 13.54
C PRO A 119 10.04 7.37 13.76
N ARG A 120 9.61 8.45 14.43
CA ARG A 120 8.19 8.79 14.66
C ARG A 120 7.37 8.91 13.37
N GLY A 121 8.01 9.26 12.25
CA GLY A 121 7.41 9.28 10.90
C GLY A 121 7.73 8.04 10.05
N PHE A 122 8.31 6.98 10.62
CA PHE A 122 8.63 5.76 9.90
C PHE A 122 7.37 4.95 9.67
N HIS A 123 6.78 5.12 8.49
CA HIS A 123 5.93 4.11 7.91
C HIS A 123 6.85 3.09 7.23
N PRO A 124 6.74 1.77 7.52
CA PRO A 124 7.44 0.79 6.70
C PRO A 124 7.04 1.07 5.25
N SER A 125 8.01 1.30 4.35
CA SER A 125 7.68 1.55 2.95
C SER A 125 6.73 0.42 2.50
N PRO A 126 5.57 0.77 1.92
CA PRO A 126 4.62 -0.22 1.44
C PRO A 126 5.22 -1.11 0.33
N PHE A 127 6.36 -0.69 -0.24
CA PHE A 127 7.09 -1.37 -1.30
C PHE A 127 8.47 -1.89 -0.84
N THR A 128 8.57 -2.46 0.36
CA THR A 128 9.76 -3.25 0.75
C THR A 128 10.19 -4.26 -0.32
N GLY A 129 11.50 -4.47 -0.49
CA GLY A 129 12.11 -5.49 -1.37
C GLY A 129 11.87 -6.95 -0.97
N GLU A 130 10.80 -7.22 -0.21
CA GLU A 130 10.34 -8.56 0.12
C GLU A 130 9.54 -9.14 -1.05
N ASP A 131 9.69 -10.45 -1.28
CA ASP A 131 8.88 -11.24 -2.20
C ASP A 131 7.44 -11.35 -1.67
N LEU A 132 6.66 -10.32 -1.95
CA LEU A 132 5.25 -10.22 -1.60
C LEU A 132 4.40 -10.32 -2.85
N LYS A 133 3.24 -10.96 -2.72
CA LYS A 133 2.24 -10.94 -3.78
C LYS A 133 1.75 -9.49 -3.98
N PRO A 134 1.40 -9.08 -5.22
CA PRO A 134 0.97 -7.70 -5.49
C PRO A 134 -0.16 -7.18 -4.59
N TRP A 135 -1.13 -8.04 -4.26
CA TRP A 135 -2.24 -7.68 -3.36
C TRP A 135 -1.78 -7.43 -1.91
N GLN A 136 -0.73 -8.09 -1.46
CA GLN A 136 -0.17 -7.90 -0.11
C GLN A 136 0.53 -6.54 -0.02
N ARG A 137 1.20 -6.11 -1.09
CA ARG A 137 1.80 -4.77 -1.18
C ARG A 137 0.73 -3.69 -1.14
N LEU A 138 -0.37 -3.88 -1.88
CA LEU A 138 -1.53 -2.99 -1.83
C LEU A 138 -2.16 -2.94 -0.43
N ALA A 139 -2.34 -4.10 0.22
CA ALA A 139 -2.88 -4.15 1.58
C ALA A 139 -1.96 -3.43 2.58
N ARG A 140 -0.64 -3.54 2.43
CA ARG A 140 0.31 -2.77 3.24
C ARG A 140 0.18 -1.27 3.02
N PHE A 141 0.06 -0.81 1.77
CA PHE A 141 -0.20 0.60 1.46
C PHE A 141 -1.49 1.11 2.12
N PHE A 142 -2.56 0.33 2.07
CA PHE A 142 -3.80 0.70 2.76
C PHE A 142 -3.65 0.72 4.27
N SER A 143 -2.86 -0.20 4.84
CA SER A 143 -2.60 -0.20 6.29
C SER A 143 -1.77 1.00 6.74
N SER A 144 -0.81 1.47 5.92
CA SER A 144 -0.05 2.69 6.23
C SER A 144 -0.91 3.95 6.18
N GLU A 145 -1.89 3.99 5.28
CA GLU A 145 -2.85 5.09 5.13
C GLU A 145 -4.19 4.81 5.82
N GLY A 146 -4.20 3.95 6.85
CA GLY A 146 -5.41 3.34 7.40
C GLY A 146 -6.48 4.34 7.85
N GLN A 147 -6.10 5.46 8.43
CA GLN A 147 -7.05 6.53 8.82
C GLN A 147 -7.77 7.13 7.61
N LEU A 148 -7.00 7.51 6.57
CA LEU A 148 -7.53 8.12 5.35
C LEU A 148 -8.43 7.12 4.62
N VAL A 149 -8.00 5.87 4.50
CA VAL A 149 -8.77 4.78 3.92
C VAL A 149 -10.08 4.56 4.68
N THR A 150 -10.05 4.58 6.01
CA THR A 150 -11.24 4.43 6.85
C THR A 150 -12.24 5.56 6.61
N TYR A 151 -11.79 6.82 6.53
CA TYR A 151 -12.66 7.94 6.20
C TYR A 151 -13.27 7.81 4.81
N ILE A 152 -12.51 7.37 3.81
CA ILE A 152 -13.05 7.12 2.47
C ILE A 152 -14.18 6.08 2.53
N TYR A 153 -13.98 4.97 3.24
CA TYR A 153 -15.01 3.94 3.39
C TYR A 153 -16.24 4.42 4.16
N LEU A 154 -16.07 5.21 5.23
CA LEU A 154 -17.19 5.80 5.97
C LEU A 154 -18.03 6.73 5.08
N TYR A 155 -17.38 7.59 4.30
CA TYR A 155 -18.06 8.48 3.34
C TYR A 155 -18.73 7.69 2.21
N ALA A 156 -18.09 6.62 1.73
CA ALA A 156 -18.68 5.71 0.75
C ALA A 156 -19.93 5.02 1.29
N LEU A 157 -19.95 4.66 2.58
CA LEU A 157 -21.09 4.01 3.21
C LEU A 157 -22.28 4.97 3.32
N VAL A 158 -22.05 6.22 3.72
CA VAL A 158 -23.09 7.25 3.83
C VAL A 158 -23.67 7.59 2.44
N SER A 159 -22.80 7.88 1.45
CA SER A 159 -23.25 8.25 0.10
C SER A 159 -23.86 7.05 -0.66
N GLY A 160 -23.30 5.85 -0.50
CA GLY A 160 -23.84 4.60 -1.04
C GLY A 160 -25.18 4.23 -0.40
N GLY A 161 -25.31 4.35 0.92
CA GLY A 161 -26.57 4.16 1.62
C GLY A 161 -27.65 5.15 1.17
N ALA A 162 -27.30 6.42 0.98
CA ALA A 162 -28.23 7.40 0.45
C ALA A 162 -28.67 7.11 -1.00
N SER A 163 -27.81 6.49 -1.82
CA SER A 163 -28.18 6.09 -3.19
C SER A 163 -29.30 5.03 -3.22
N LEU A 164 -29.45 4.24 -2.15
CA LEU A 164 -30.55 3.29 -1.99
C LEU A 164 -31.91 3.97 -1.81
N LEU A 165 -31.97 5.26 -1.48
CA LEU A 165 -33.24 5.97 -1.39
C LEU A 165 -33.86 6.19 -2.77
N ILE A 166 -33.06 6.21 -3.83
CA ILE A 166 -33.56 6.41 -5.20
C ILE A 166 -34.63 5.36 -5.56
N PRO A 167 -34.37 4.04 -5.50
CA PRO A 167 -35.38 3.03 -5.81
C PRO A 167 -36.59 3.09 -4.88
N VAL A 168 -36.40 3.39 -3.59
CA VAL A 168 -37.50 3.50 -2.62
C VAL A 168 -38.43 4.68 -2.94
N VAL A 169 -37.85 5.84 -3.26
CA VAL A 169 -38.59 7.06 -3.60
C VAL A 169 -39.32 6.88 -4.93
N VAL A 170 -38.66 6.31 -5.93
CA VAL A 170 -39.29 6.01 -7.23
C VAL A 170 -40.46 5.04 -7.05
N GLN A 171 -40.29 3.99 -6.25
CA GLN A 171 -41.36 3.03 -5.95
C GLN A 171 -42.54 3.71 -5.26
N ALA A 172 -42.28 4.55 -4.25
CA ALA A 172 -43.32 5.29 -3.57
C ALA A 172 -44.10 6.19 -4.53
N ILE A 173 -43.40 6.98 -5.36
CA ILE A 173 -44.01 7.84 -6.37
C ILE A 173 -44.91 7.02 -7.31
N PHE A 174 -44.42 5.87 -7.79
CA PHE A 174 -45.19 4.99 -8.66
C PHE A 174 -46.48 4.50 -8.01
N THR A 175 -46.40 4.01 -6.76
CA THR A 175 -47.57 3.56 -5.99
C THR A 175 -48.58 4.69 -5.77
N TYR A 176 -48.13 5.90 -5.45
CA TYR A 176 -49.02 7.06 -5.29
C TYR A 176 -49.74 7.44 -6.59
N ILE A 177 -49.01 7.43 -7.71
CA ILE A 177 -49.61 7.69 -9.03
C ILE A 177 -50.66 6.62 -9.38
N GLN A 178 -50.36 5.34 -9.14
CA GLN A 178 -51.28 4.24 -9.43
C GLN A 178 -52.56 4.26 -8.59
N THR A 179 -52.48 4.72 -7.35
CA THR A 179 -53.64 4.81 -6.45
C THR A 179 -54.50 6.05 -6.70
N LEU A 180 -54.06 6.98 -7.56
CA LEU A 180 -54.70 8.28 -7.83
C LEU A 180 -55.01 9.11 -6.57
N GLN A 181 -54.35 8.81 -5.44
CA GLN A 181 -54.54 9.51 -4.17
C GLN A 181 -53.48 10.61 -4.05
N TRP A 182 -53.87 11.85 -4.35
CA TRP A 182 -53.05 13.03 -4.07
C TRP A 182 -53.09 13.35 -2.58
N VAL A 183 -52.21 12.70 -1.82
CA VAL A 183 -52.07 12.97 -0.38
C VAL A 183 -50.89 13.92 -0.15
N THR A 184 -51.03 14.85 0.80
CA THR A 184 -50.01 15.79 1.27
C THR A 184 -48.63 15.15 1.56
N GLY A 185 -48.60 13.85 1.89
CA GLY A 185 -47.37 13.10 2.18
C GLY A 185 -46.41 12.93 0.99
N LEU A 186 -46.88 12.95 -0.26
CA LEU A 186 -46.01 12.81 -1.44
C LEU A 186 -45.03 13.99 -1.56
N THR A 187 -45.53 15.21 -1.37
CA THR A 187 -44.72 16.43 -1.44
C THR A 187 -43.65 16.43 -0.35
N THR A 188 -44.00 16.03 0.88
CA THR A 188 -43.06 15.91 1.99
C THR A 188 -41.99 14.86 1.72
N LEU A 189 -42.38 13.70 1.18
CA LEU A 189 -41.46 12.61 0.83
C LEU A 189 -40.45 13.06 -0.24
N ILE A 190 -40.91 13.73 -1.30
CA ILE A 190 -40.05 14.23 -2.37
C ILE A 190 -39.07 15.28 -1.83
N LEU A 191 -39.54 16.23 -1.01
CA LEU A 191 -38.68 17.25 -0.40
C LEU A 191 -37.61 16.62 0.52
N LEU A 192 -38.01 15.67 1.36
CA LEU A 192 -37.07 14.96 2.24
C LEU A 192 -36.04 14.15 1.43
N ALA A 193 -36.49 13.43 0.40
CA ALA A 193 -35.62 12.70 -0.49
C ALA A 193 -34.62 13.61 -1.20
N ALA A 194 -35.08 14.76 -1.71
CA ALA A 194 -34.22 15.75 -2.33
C ALA A 194 -33.15 16.27 -1.36
N LEU A 195 -33.53 16.59 -0.11
CA LEU A 195 -32.59 17.02 0.92
C LEU A 195 -31.52 15.96 1.22
N ILE A 196 -31.91 14.69 1.33
CA ILE A 196 -30.97 13.59 1.58
C ILE A 196 -30.03 13.39 0.39
N LEU A 197 -30.55 13.44 -0.85
CA LEU A 197 -29.72 13.30 -2.05
C LEU A 197 -28.73 14.45 -2.22
N ILE A 198 -29.13 15.69 -1.92
CA ILE A 198 -28.22 16.84 -1.91
C ILE A 198 -27.12 16.65 -0.85
N THR A 199 -27.49 16.24 0.35
CA THR A 199 -26.54 15.97 1.44
C THR A 199 -25.57 14.86 1.04
N ALA A 200 -26.06 13.80 0.42
CA ALA A 200 -25.24 12.70 -0.08
C ALA A 200 -24.27 13.14 -1.19
N ALA A 201 -24.70 14.04 -2.07
CA ALA A 201 -23.83 14.61 -3.09
C ALA A 201 -22.69 15.44 -2.46
N LEU A 202 -22.97 16.22 -1.42
CA LEU A 202 -21.94 16.96 -0.66
C LEU A 202 -20.95 16.02 0.03
N VAL A 203 -21.44 14.96 0.67
CA VAL A 203 -20.58 13.91 1.25
C VAL A 203 -19.71 13.27 0.16
N ARG A 204 -20.28 12.98 -1.01
CA ARG A 204 -19.55 12.39 -2.13
C ARG A 204 -18.42 13.29 -2.63
N ILE A 205 -18.62 14.61 -2.65
CA ILE A 205 -17.55 15.58 -2.97
C ILE A 205 -16.40 15.46 -1.96
N GLY A 206 -16.70 15.40 -0.65
CA GLY A 206 -15.70 15.16 0.38
C GLY A 206 -14.93 13.85 0.19
N GLN A 207 -15.62 12.79 -0.24
CA GLN A 207 -15.00 11.51 -0.56
C GLN A 207 -13.99 11.63 -1.71
N TYR A 208 -14.33 12.35 -2.79
CA TYR A 208 -13.41 12.61 -3.90
C TYR A 208 -12.15 13.35 -3.45
N ILE A 209 -12.31 14.36 -2.59
CA ILE A 209 -11.18 15.12 -2.04
C ILE A 209 -10.25 14.20 -1.24
N LEU A 210 -10.79 13.32 -0.37
CA LEU A 210 -9.97 12.37 0.39
C LEU A 210 -9.19 11.43 -0.53
N ILE A 211 -9.84 10.90 -1.57
CA ILE A 211 -9.20 10.02 -2.54
C ILE A 211 -8.09 10.73 -3.31
N GLU A 212 -8.28 12.00 -3.67
CA GLU A 212 -7.23 12.80 -4.30
C GLU A 212 -6.01 12.96 -3.38
N HIS A 213 -6.22 13.17 -2.07
CA HIS A 213 -5.13 13.21 -1.10
C HIS A 213 -4.38 11.87 -1.03
N LEU A 214 -5.10 10.74 -1.07
CA LEU A 214 -4.48 9.41 -1.10
C LEU A 214 -3.63 9.20 -2.37
N GLN A 215 -4.14 9.62 -3.53
CA GLN A 215 -3.42 9.55 -4.81
C GLN A 215 -2.14 10.40 -4.77
N ARG A 216 -2.22 11.64 -4.27
CA ARG A 216 -1.04 12.52 -4.12
C ARG A 216 0.02 11.90 -3.22
N ARG A 217 -0.38 11.27 -2.09
CA ARG A 217 0.56 10.57 -1.20
C ARG A 217 1.19 9.36 -1.87
N LEU A 218 0.38 8.54 -2.57
CA LEU A 218 0.87 7.39 -3.34
C LEU A 218 1.93 7.82 -4.35
N PHE A 219 1.68 8.90 -5.08
CA PHE A 219 2.62 9.49 -6.04
C PHE A 219 3.95 9.88 -5.38
N LEU A 220 3.89 10.69 -4.33
CA LEU A 220 5.08 11.20 -3.63
C LEU A 220 5.92 10.07 -3.05
N HIS A 221 5.30 9.13 -2.33
CA HIS A 221 6.00 8.01 -1.71
C HIS A 221 6.68 7.11 -2.76
N SER A 222 5.96 6.77 -3.82
CA SER A 222 6.51 5.90 -4.87
C SER A 222 7.64 6.58 -5.64
N THR A 223 7.54 7.89 -5.89
CA THR A 223 8.60 8.67 -6.53
C THR A 223 9.87 8.70 -5.69
N LEU A 224 9.74 9.08 -4.41
CA LEU A 224 10.86 9.13 -3.47
C LEU A 224 11.53 7.77 -3.34
N GLU A 225 10.74 6.70 -3.36
CA GLU A 225 11.26 5.34 -3.26
C GLU A 225 12.10 4.95 -4.48
N ILE A 226 11.66 5.30 -5.68
CA ILE A 226 12.43 5.04 -6.91
C ILE A 226 13.72 5.84 -6.89
N VAL A 227 13.67 7.13 -6.54
CA VAL A 227 14.87 7.99 -6.42
C VAL A 227 15.84 7.42 -5.39
N HIS A 228 15.34 6.86 -4.28
CA HIS A 228 16.16 6.20 -3.28
C HIS A 228 16.74 4.87 -3.79
N HIS A 229 15.97 4.03 -4.48
CA HIS A 229 16.43 2.68 -4.83
C HIS A 229 17.31 2.63 -6.09
N VAL A 230 17.03 3.43 -7.10
CA VAL A 230 17.72 3.38 -8.40
C VAL A 230 19.25 3.49 -8.27
N PRO A 231 19.82 4.44 -7.50
CA PRO A 231 21.27 4.55 -7.32
C PRO A 231 21.90 3.37 -6.56
N ARG A 232 21.08 2.58 -5.85
CA ARG A 232 21.52 1.48 -4.97
C ARG A 232 21.36 0.11 -5.63
N TRP A 233 20.90 0.05 -6.88
CA TRP A 233 20.82 -1.21 -7.61
C TRP A 233 22.22 -1.81 -7.85
N LEU A 234 22.32 -3.13 -7.74
CA LEU A 234 23.58 -3.84 -7.96
C LEU A 234 24.04 -3.69 -9.40
N TYR A 235 25.22 -3.10 -9.60
CA TYR A 235 25.79 -2.85 -10.94
C TYR A 235 25.77 -4.08 -11.87
N PRO A 236 26.11 -5.31 -11.42
CA PRO A 236 26.04 -6.50 -12.27
C PRO A 236 24.63 -6.86 -12.75
N ALA A 237 23.58 -6.51 -11.99
CA ALA A 237 22.19 -6.77 -12.34
C ALA A 237 21.63 -5.73 -13.33
N VAL A 238 22.23 -4.55 -13.36
CA VAL A 238 21.72 -3.39 -14.10
C VAL A 238 22.42 -3.23 -15.45
N ILE A 239 23.67 -3.65 -15.58
CA ILE A 239 24.46 -3.46 -16.82
C ILE A 239 23.92 -4.24 -18.04
N ARG A 240 23.18 -5.32 -17.81
CA ARG A 240 22.61 -6.17 -18.87
C ARG A 240 21.19 -5.78 -19.27
N GLU A 241 20.62 -4.80 -18.59
CA GLU A 241 19.22 -4.41 -18.72
C GLU A 241 19.09 -2.99 -19.28
N ASN A 242 17.99 -2.68 -19.97
CA ASN A 242 17.73 -1.32 -20.43
C ASN A 242 17.13 -0.50 -19.28
N LEU A 243 17.96 0.28 -18.58
CA LEU A 243 17.56 1.07 -17.39
C LEU A 243 16.34 1.97 -17.69
N PRO A 244 16.32 2.79 -18.77
CA PRO A 244 15.11 3.54 -19.15
C PRO A 244 13.85 2.67 -19.28
N GLY A 245 13.97 1.49 -19.90
CA GLY A 245 12.87 0.52 -19.99
C GLY A 245 12.36 0.03 -18.62
N LEU A 246 13.25 -0.15 -17.63
CA LEU A 246 12.84 -0.45 -16.25
C LEU A 246 12.15 0.74 -15.58
N ILE A 247 12.68 1.95 -15.76
CA ILE A 247 12.11 3.17 -15.19
C ILE A 247 10.74 3.48 -15.77
N ASN A 248 10.46 3.12 -17.02
CA ASN A 248 9.12 3.29 -17.62
C ASN A 248 8.00 2.58 -16.85
N ARG A 249 8.32 1.54 -16.06
CA ARG A 249 7.33 0.89 -15.19
C ARG A 249 6.83 1.80 -14.07
N TYR A 250 7.58 2.86 -13.73
CA TYR A 250 7.11 3.91 -12.83
C TYR A 250 5.76 4.47 -13.28
N PHE A 251 5.55 4.64 -14.59
CA PHE A 251 4.32 5.19 -15.13
C PHE A 251 3.07 4.31 -14.87
N GLU A 252 3.23 3.05 -14.43
CA GLU A 252 2.10 2.26 -13.94
C GLU A 252 1.44 2.85 -12.68
N ILE A 253 2.11 3.77 -12.00
CA ILE A 253 1.53 4.49 -10.87
C ILE A 253 0.25 5.24 -11.26
N PHE A 254 0.19 5.81 -12.47
CA PHE A 254 -1.01 6.52 -12.94
C PHE A 254 -2.17 5.55 -13.16
N THR A 255 -1.87 4.37 -13.70
CA THR A 255 -2.85 3.28 -13.84
C THR A 255 -3.34 2.83 -12.48
N LEU A 256 -2.42 2.68 -11.51
CA LEU A 256 -2.72 2.31 -10.15
C LEU A 256 -3.60 3.35 -9.48
N GLU A 257 -3.24 4.63 -9.50
CA GLU A 257 -4.02 5.75 -8.96
C GLU A 257 -5.44 5.79 -9.50
N LYS A 258 -5.61 5.65 -10.82
CA LYS A 258 -6.94 5.68 -11.44
C LYS A 258 -7.80 4.49 -11.04
N ASN A 259 -7.22 3.30 -11.04
CA ASN A 259 -7.96 2.07 -10.72
C ASN A 259 -8.23 1.95 -9.23
N LEU A 260 -7.31 2.41 -8.39
CA LEU A 260 -7.45 2.47 -6.93
C LEU A 260 -8.63 3.37 -6.55
N SER A 261 -8.70 4.56 -7.14
CA SER A 261 -9.80 5.50 -6.90
C SER A 261 -11.14 4.94 -7.33
N LYS A 262 -11.21 4.29 -8.49
CA LYS A 262 -12.43 3.59 -8.92
C LYS A 262 -12.83 2.49 -7.95
N LEU A 263 -11.86 1.73 -7.44
CA LEU A 263 -12.11 0.65 -6.49
C LEU A 263 -12.66 1.20 -5.18
N LEU A 264 -12.03 2.24 -4.61
CA LEU A 264 -12.45 2.88 -3.36
C LEU A 264 -13.80 3.61 -3.47
N LEU A 265 -14.13 4.15 -4.64
CA LEU A 265 -15.41 4.82 -4.89
C LEU A 265 -16.55 3.83 -5.11
N ASN A 266 -16.37 2.93 -6.08
CA ASN A 266 -17.49 2.16 -6.61
C ASN A 266 -17.74 0.88 -5.81
N VAL A 267 -16.69 0.18 -5.38
CA VAL A 267 -16.88 -1.13 -4.73
C VAL A 267 -17.74 -1.03 -3.46
N PRO A 268 -17.53 -0.08 -2.53
CA PRO A 268 -18.37 -0.01 -1.34
C PRO A 268 -19.83 0.34 -1.69
N ALA A 269 -20.03 1.29 -2.61
CA ALA A 269 -21.35 1.74 -3.02
C ALA A 269 -22.12 0.65 -3.77
N ASP A 270 -21.48 -0.02 -4.72
CA ASP A 270 -22.07 -1.10 -5.51
C ASP A 270 -22.35 -2.32 -4.63
N LEU A 271 -21.46 -2.65 -3.69
CA LEU A 271 -21.68 -3.76 -2.75
C LEU A 271 -22.89 -3.49 -1.86
N LEU A 272 -23.03 -2.27 -1.32
CA LEU A 272 -24.23 -1.85 -0.58
C LEU A 272 -25.47 -1.94 -1.48
N THR A 273 -25.39 -1.42 -2.69
CA THR A 273 -26.50 -1.42 -3.67
C THR A 273 -26.98 -2.83 -4.00
N ILE A 274 -26.05 -3.74 -4.31
CA ILE A 274 -26.37 -5.14 -4.61
C ILE A 274 -26.95 -5.82 -3.38
N THR A 275 -26.34 -5.65 -2.21
CA THR A 275 -26.78 -6.32 -0.97
C THR A 275 -28.18 -5.88 -0.58
N PHE A 276 -28.42 -4.57 -0.49
CA PHE A 276 -29.74 -4.03 -0.17
C PHE A 276 -30.75 -4.26 -1.29
N GLY A 277 -30.32 -4.22 -2.56
CA GLY A 277 -31.16 -4.54 -3.70
C GLY A 277 -31.72 -5.96 -3.63
N ILE A 278 -30.87 -6.95 -3.30
CA ILE A 278 -31.30 -8.34 -3.11
C ILE A 278 -32.23 -8.47 -1.89
N ILE A 279 -31.90 -7.81 -0.77
CA ILE A 279 -32.75 -7.83 0.44
C ILE A 279 -34.14 -7.26 0.12
N LEU A 280 -34.19 -6.08 -0.49
CA LEU A 280 -35.44 -5.42 -0.85
C LEU A 280 -36.25 -6.30 -1.81
N LEU A 281 -35.61 -6.80 -2.87
CA LEU A 281 -36.26 -7.67 -3.85
C LEU A 281 -36.79 -8.97 -3.21
N SER A 282 -36.13 -9.48 -2.18
CA SER A 282 -36.59 -10.68 -1.46
C SER A 282 -37.92 -10.45 -0.76
N PHE A 283 -38.21 -9.23 -0.28
CA PHE A 283 -39.51 -8.89 0.30
C PHE A 283 -40.60 -8.71 -0.76
N TYR A 284 -40.26 -8.13 -1.92
CA TYR A 284 -41.24 -7.89 -3.00
C TYR A 284 -41.55 -9.15 -3.80
N ALA A 285 -40.54 -9.95 -4.12
CA ALA A 285 -40.66 -11.10 -5.01
C ALA A 285 -39.56 -12.15 -4.70
N PRO A 286 -39.80 -13.07 -3.75
CA PRO A 286 -38.81 -14.06 -3.33
C PRO A 286 -38.24 -14.91 -4.47
N PHE A 287 -39.08 -15.28 -5.46
CA PHE A 287 -38.64 -16.05 -6.63
C PHE A 287 -37.64 -15.29 -7.50
N PHE A 288 -37.83 -13.97 -7.68
CA PHE A 288 -36.91 -13.14 -8.44
C PHE A 288 -35.58 -12.93 -7.70
N ALA A 289 -35.63 -12.76 -6.37
CA ALA A 289 -34.41 -12.64 -5.56
C ALA A 289 -33.54 -13.91 -5.66
N PHE A 290 -34.14 -15.10 -5.60
CA PHE A 290 -33.43 -16.36 -5.83
C PHE A 290 -32.78 -16.42 -7.22
N SER A 291 -33.51 -16.02 -8.25
CA SER A 291 -33.01 -16.00 -9.63
C SER A 291 -31.81 -15.05 -9.81
N VAL A 292 -31.86 -13.85 -9.21
CA VAL A 292 -30.75 -12.88 -9.23
C VAL A 292 -29.53 -13.39 -8.48
N LEU A 293 -29.73 -14.04 -7.33
CA LEU A 293 -28.65 -14.63 -6.55
C LEU A 293 -27.97 -15.75 -7.35
N LEU A 294 -28.75 -16.62 -7.98
CA LEU A 294 -28.24 -17.71 -8.83
C LEU A 294 -27.47 -17.16 -10.04
N LEU A 295 -27.99 -16.13 -10.72
CA LEU A 295 -27.30 -15.48 -11.83
C LEU A 295 -25.98 -14.84 -11.37
N THR A 296 -25.98 -14.16 -10.23
CA THR A 296 -24.78 -13.53 -9.65
C THR A 296 -23.72 -14.57 -9.31
N ALA A 297 -24.11 -15.70 -8.72
CA ALA A 297 -23.23 -16.83 -8.45
C ALA A 297 -22.66 -17.44 -9.74
N LEU A 298 -23.49 -17.61 -10.79
CA LEU A 298 -23.07 -18.12 -12.08
C LEU A 298 -22.05 -17.20 -12.76
N VAL A 299 -22.33 -15.89 -12.79
CA VAL A 299 -21.40 -14.88 -13.31
C VAL A 299 -20.09 -14.91 -12.51
N GLY A 300 -20.18 -14.97 -11.18
CA GLY A 300 -19.02 -15.08 -10.30
C GLY A 300 -18.15 -16.31 -10.61
N LEU A 301 -18.77 -17.47 -10.86
CA LEU A 301 -18.09 -18.71 -11.21
C LEU A 301 -17.40 -18.61 -12.59
N VAL A 302 -18.09 -18.07 -13.60
CA VAL A 302 -17.51 -17.86 -14.94
C VAL A 302 -16.31 -16.92 -14.88
N LEU A 303 -16.43 -15.83 -14.12
CA LEU A 303 -15.35 -14.87 -13.92
C LEU A 303 -14.17 -15.51 -13.18
N TYR A 304 -14.43 -16.27 -12.11
CA TYR A 304 -13.39 -16.97 -11.34
C TYR A 304 -12.58 -17.92 -12.22
N ASN A 305 -13.27 -18.76 -13.00
CA ASN A 305 -12.62 -19.72 -13.91
C ASN A 305 -11.84 -19.01 -15.03
N SER A 306 -12.34 -17.88 -15.52
CA SER A 306 -11.70 -17.12 -16.60
C SER A 306 -10.57 -16.20 -16.11
N PHE A 307 -10.49 -15.94 -14.80
CA PHE A 307 -9.61 -14.91 -14.23
C PHE A 307 -8.13 -15.20 -14.49
N TYR A 308 -7.66 -16.42 -14.18
CA TYR A 308 -6.25 -16.76 -14.30
C TYR A 308 -5.75 -16.66 -15.75
N THR A 309 -6.51 -17.21 -16.70
CA THR A 309 -6.21 -17.14 -18.14
C THR A 309 -6.19 -15.70 -18.63
N THR A 310 -7.19 -14.91 -18.24
CA THR A 310 -7.29 -13.49 -18.62
C THR A 310 -6.12 -12.68 -18.04
N TYR A 311 -5.79 -12.91 -16.77
CA TYR A 311 -4.66 -12.27 -16.11
C TYR A 311 -3.34 -12.54 -16.84
N LYS A 312 -3.06 -13.82 -17.16
CA LYS A 312 -1.84 -14.21 -17.88
C LYS A 312 -1.75 -13.55 -19.26
N LYS A 313 -2.84 -13.54 -20.02
CA LYS A 313 -2.90 -12.86 -21.33
C LYS A 313 -2.67 -11.35 -21.20
N LYS A 314 -3.37 -10.69 -20.27
CA LYS A 314 -3.23 -9.24 -20.03
C LYS A 314 -1.81 -8.87 -19.59
N LYS A 315 -1.18 -9.70 -18.76
CA LYS A 315 0.22 -9.53 -18.38
C LYS A 315 1.15 -9.60 -19.60
N ALA A 316 1.00 -10.63 -20.44
CA ALA A 316 1.80 -10.77 -21.65
C ALA A 316 1.64 -9.57 -22.60
N VAL A 317 0.41 -9.06 -22.77
CA VAL A 317 0.14 -7.85 -23.56
C VAL A 317 0.86 -6.64 -22.96
N SER A 318 0.87 -6.49 -21.62
CA SER A 318 1.59 -5.39 -20.97
C SER A 318 3.10 -5.50 -21.19
N ASP A 319 3.67 -6.68 -21.01
CA ASP A 319 5.10 -6.94 -21.21
C ASP A 319 5.55 -6.56 -22.64
N GLU A 320 4.72 -6.87 -23.66
CA GLU A 320 5.02 -6.48 -25.04
C GLU A 320 4.92 -4.97 -25.30
N LYS A 321 3.99 -4.26 -24.63
CA LYS A 321 3.94 -2.78 -24.71
C LYS A 321 5.22 -2.15 -24.18
N TYR A 322 5.73 -2.65 -23.05
CA TYR A 322 6.98 -2.16 -22.48
C TYR A 322 8.20 -2.47 -23.35
N ARG A 323 8.24 -3.65 -23.98
CA ARG A 323 9.29 -4.00 -24.96
C ARG A 323 9.26 -3.06 -26.16
N MET A 324 8.07 -2.74 -26.67
CA MET A 324 7.93 -1.77 -27.77
C MET A 324 8.40 -0.38 -27.36
N ALA A 325 7.99 0.11 -26.18
CA ALA A 325 8.45 1.41 -25.68
C ALA A 325 9.98 1.46 -25.53
N THR A 326 10.57 0.40 -24.95
CA THR A 326 12.02 0.27 -24.78
C THR A 326 12.75 0.30 -26.13
N TRP A 327 12.20 -0.37 -27.14
CA TRP A 327 12.74 -0.35 -28.50
C TRP A 327 12.69 1.05 -29.12
N LEU A 328 11.58 1.77 -28.97
CA LEU A 328 11.46 3.15 -29.45
C LEU A 328 12.45 4.09 -28.75
N GLU A 329 12.73 3.88 -27.47
CA GLU A 329 13.75 4.64 -26.73
C GLU A 329 15.17 4.35 -27.22
N GLU A 330 15.47 3.10 -27.58
CA GLU A 330 16.77 2.75 -28.18
C GLU A 330 16.95 3.43 -29.54
N ILE A 331 15.89 3.48 -30.35
CA ILE A 331 15.90 4.25 -31.60
C ILE A 331 16.19 5.72 -31.34
N ALA A 332 15.50 6.33 -30.37
CA ALA A 332 15.71 7.72 -29.99
C ALA A 332 17.12 7.98 -29.48
N ARG A 333 17.71 7.04 -28.72
CA ARG A 333 19.08 7.16 -28.18
C ARG A 333 20.14 7.09 -29.28
N ALA A 334 19.89 6.32 -30.33
CA ALA A 334 20.77 6.17 -31.49
C ALA A 334 20.39 7.11 -32.66
N LEU A 335 19.62 8.18 -32.40
CA LEU A 335 19.12 9.10 -33.43
C LEU A 335 20.22 9.63 -34.36
N LEU A 336 21.38 10.03 -33.82
CA LEU A 336 22.50 10.54 -34.61
C LEU A 336 23.09 9.47 -35.54
N THR A 337 23.20 8.23 -35.06
CA THR A 337 23.68 7.10 -35.85
C THR A 337 22.78 6.85 -37.06
N PHE A 338 21.46 6.88 -36.88
CA PHE A 338 20.50 6.70 -37.97
C PHE A 338 20.43 7.90 -38.91
N LYS A 339 20.62 9.13 -38.41
CA LYS A 339 20.72 10.31 -39.29
C LYS A 339 21.92 10.23 -40.24
N LEU A 340 23.04 9.68 -39.79
CA LEU A 340 24.27 9.54 -40.58
C LEU A 340 24.28 8.30 -41.49
N ALA A 341 23.80 7.15 -40.99
CA ALA A 341 23.79 5.89 -41.71
C ALA A 341 22.55 5.69 -42.61
N GLY A 342 21.57 6.59 -42.55
CA GLY A 342 20.26 6.44 -43.19
C GLY A 342 19.32 5.52 -42.39
N PHE A 343 18.19 5.13 -42.98
CA PHE A 343 17.22 4.23 -42.36
C PHE A 343 17.54 2.76 -42.69
N PRO A 344 18.19 1.99 -41.77
CA PRO A 344 18.48 0.59 -42.04
C PRO A 344 17.21 -0.25 -42.04
N PRO A 345 17.09 -1.25 -42.94
CA PRO A 345 15.98 -2.22 -42.96
C PRO A 345 15.75 -2.94 -41.62
N LEU A 346 16.81 -3.04 -40.80
CA LEU A 346 16.75 -3.60 -39.45
C LEU A 346 15.71 -2.90 -38.55
N LEU A 347 15.56 -1.59 -38.66
CA LEU A 347 14.59 -0.83 -37.86
C LEU A 347 13.16 -1.30 -38.12
N TYR A 348 12.83 -1.42 -39.41
CA TYR A 348 11.51 -1.83 -39.84
C TYR A 348 11.23 -3.29 -39.42
N ARG A 349 12.17 -4.20 -39.73
CA ARG A 349 12.04 -5.61 -39.39
C ARG A 349 11.86 -5.83 -37.88
N ARG A 350 12.67 -5.17 -37.05
CA ARG A 350 12.58 -5.34 -35.60
C ARG A 350 11.28 -4.77 -35.03
N THR A 351 10.81 -3.65 -35.56
CA THR A 351 9.52 -3.06 -35.19
C THR A 351 8.38 -4.01 -35.54
N GLN A 352 8.37 -4.55 -36.77
CA GLN A 352 7.37 -5.53 -37.21
C GLN A 352 7.36 -6.79 -36.32
N GLU A 353 8.52 -7.32 -35.95
CA GLU A 353 8.62 -8.47 -35.03
C GLU A 353 7.96 -8.17 -33.66
N LEU A 354 8.15 -6.97 -33.11
CA LEU A 354 7.54 -6.58 -31.84
C LEU A 354 6.02 -6.34 -31.99
N GLU A 355 5.58 -5.74 -33.10
CA GLU A 355 4.15 -5.59 -33.41
C GLU A 355 3.46 -6.94 -33.53
N GLU A 356 4.05 -7.90 -34.25
CA GLU A 356 3.52 -9.26 -34.35
C GLU A 356 3.43 -9.96 -33.00
N ARG A 357 4.46 -9.80 -32.15
CA ARG A 357 4.46 -10.38 -30.79
C ARG A 357 3.34 -9.75 -29.95
N TYR A 358 3.13 -8.44 -30.05
CA TYR A 358 2.02 -7.75 -29.39
C TYR A 358 0.66 -8.25 -29.90
N LEU A 359 0.47 -8.36 -31.22
CA LEU A 359 -0.77 -8.86 -31.81
C LEU A 359 -1.06 -10.31 -31.41
N ARG A 360 -0.02 -11.17 -31.36
CA ARG A 360 -0.13 -12.54 -30.87
C ARG A 360 -0.50 -12.60 -29.38
N ALA A 361 0.09 -11.75 -28.55
CA ALA A 361 -0.24 -11.68 -27.13
C ALA A 361 -1.68 -11.18 -26.87
N ARG A 362 -2.25 -10.38 -27.79
CA ARG A 362 -3.59 -9.81 -27.67
C ARG A 362 -4.72 -10.79 -28.05
N LYS A 363 -4.43 -11.83 -28.82
CA LYS A 363 -5.38 -12.92 -29.14
C LYS A 363 -5.63 -13.81 -27.92
#